data_AF-A0AAU7MTS4-F1
#
_entry.id   AF-A0AAU7MTS4-F1
#
_cell.length_a   1.000
_cell.length_b   1.000
_cell.length_c   1.000
_cell.angle_alpha   90.00
_cell.angle_beta   90.00
_cell.angle_gamma   90.00
#
_symmetry.space_group_name_H-M   'P 1'
#
loop_
_entity.id
_entity.type
_entity.pdbx_description
1 polymer ?
#
loop_
_entity_poly.entity_id
_entity_poly.type
_entity_poly.pdbx_seq_one_letter_code
_entity_poly.pdbx_strand_id
1 'polypeptide(L)'
;MKKILSLKISMLVFFLLSLVACSVEDGTNGLDGMDGIDGVDGVDGSNGLNSLINTAIEQPGPNCPNGGYQLNFGLDSNNNGVLDTNEISSTEYLCNIDPADGLTSLISTMIEQPGDNCVNGGYRLEVGLDSNANGLLDASEISTSEYLCNGDADDFNYQSYTSILRQVGTEDPIEEVLENSLGLTLTWARQSQGIYVGTLDIPIDISKTVIFFSTPISHTAVRGELINSTQIRLELQNGINAFADNFDNLSFELRVYE
;
A
#
# COMPACT_ATOMS: atom_id res chain seq x y z
N MET A 1 -30.84 -72.63 -81.50
CA MET A 1 -31.63 -71.65 -80.72
C MET A 1 -30.66 -70.68 -80.04
N LYS A 2 -30.95 -69.37 -80.11
CA LYS A 2 -30.26 -68.21 -79.48
C LYS A 2 -28.78 -68.00 -79.90
N LYS A 3 -28.38 -67.06 -80.79
CA LYS A 3 -28.54 -65.56 -80.81
C LYS A 3 -28.20 -64.99 -79.41
N ILE A 4 -27.19 -64.15 -79.17
CA ILE A 4 -26.71 -62.89 -79.81
C ILE A 4 -25.42 -62.50 -79.01
N LEU A 5 -24.30 -62.16 -79.67
CA LEU A 5 -23.75 -60.79 -79.85
C LEU A 5 -23.36 -60.12 -78.50
N SER A 6 -22.13 -59.66 -78.24
CA SER A 6 -21.33 -58.66 -78.96
C SER A 6 -19.96 -58.54 -78.23
N LEU A 7 -18.78 -58.69 -78.87
CA LEU A 7 -18.01 -57.65 -79.59
C LEU A 7 -17.62 -56.48 -78.64
N LYS A 8 -16.37 -56.03 -78.43
CA LYS A 8 -15.02 -56.29 -78.99
C LYS A 8 -14.03 -55.31 -78.29
N ILE A 9 -12.71 -55.51 -78.49
CA ILE A 9 -11.67 -54.45 -78.67
C ILE A 9 -11.27 -53.72 -77.35
N SER A 10 -10.01 -53.46 -76.98
CA SER A 10 -8.71 -53.47 -77.65
C SER A 10 -7.59 -53.15 -76.64
N MET A 11 -6.37 -53.57 -76.98
CA MET A 11 -5.08 -52.81 -76.91
C MET A 11 -4.52 -52.42 -75.52
N LEU A 12 -3.44 -53.02 -75.03
CA LEU A 12 -2.00 -52.84 -75.38
C LEU A 12 -1.32 -51.81 -74.47
N VAL A 13 -0.01 -52.02 -74.25
CA VAL A 13 1.03 -51.10 -73.71
C VAL A 13 1.25 -51.22 -72.19
N PHE A 14 2.45 -51.18 -71.58
CA PHE A 14 3.87 -51.52 -71.83
C PHE A 14 4.60 -50.99 -70.57
N PHE A 15 5.84 -51.42 -70.31
CA PHE A 15 6.85 -50.75 -69.46
C PHE A 15 6.69 -50.84 -67.91
N LEU A 16 7.71 -50.89 -67.06
CA LEU A 16 9.06 -51.49 -67.01
C LEU A 16 9.55 -51.23 -65.56
N LEU A 17 10.14 -52.23 -64.90
CA LEU A 17 11.29 -52.15 -63.97
C LEU A 17 11.35 -51.06 -62.86
N SER A 18 11.40 -51.48 -61.58
CA SER A 18 12.57 -51.29 -60.66
C SER A 18 12.24 -51.57 -59.18
N LEU A 19 13.27 -52.01 -58.44
CA LEU A 19 13.31 -52.39 -57.03
C LEU A 19 13.36 -51.17 -56.06
N VAL A 20 13.26 -51.49 -54.75
CA VAL A 20 13.73 -50.76 -53.53
C VAL A 20 12.65 -49.86 -52.90
N ALA A 21 12.35 -49.79 -51.59
CA ALA A 21 12.94 -50.27 -50.32
C ALA A 21 11.81 -50.48 -49.28
N CYS A 22 12.09 -51.26 -48.23
CA CYS A 22 11.31 -51.26 -47.00
C CYS A 22 11.76 -50.06 -46.14
N SER A 23 10.88 -49.09 -45.89
CA SER A 23 11.11 -48.04 -44.90
C SER A 23 10.44 -48.46 -43.58
N VAL A 24 11.21 -48.42 -42.50
CA VAL A 24 10.69 -48.26 -41.14
C VAL A 24 10.16 -46.83 -41.04
N GLU A 25 8.83 -46.67 -41.01
CA GLU A 25 8.20 -45.41 -40.64
C GLU A 25 8.19 -45.34 -39.10
N ASP A 26 9.11 -44.57 -38.53
CA ASP A 26 8.97 -44.12 -37.16
C ASP A 26 7.77 -43.15 -37.13
N GLY A 27 6.73 -43.52 -36.36
CA GLY A 27 5.53 -42.71 -36.22
C GLY A 27 5.88 -41.30 -35.76
N THR A 28 5.41 -40.29 -36.48
CA THR A 28 5.55 -38.88 -36.09
C THR A 28 4.81 -38.65 -34.77
N ASN A 29 5.44 -37.94 -33.83
CA ASN A 29 4.76 -37.47 -32.62
C ASN A 29 3.50 -36.66 -33.02
N GLY A 30 2.39 -36.86 -32.31
CA GLY A 30 1.19 -36.06 -32.50
C GLY A 30 1.47 -34.58 -32.22
N LEU A 31 0.78 -33.68 -32.93
CA LEU A 31 0.87 -32.25 -32.67
C LEU A 31 0.33 -31.94 -31.26
N ASP A 32 1.07 -31.14 -30.50
CA ASP A 32 0.63 -30.66 -29.20
C ASP A 32 -0.69 -29.86 -29.35
N GLY A 33 -1.58 -29.98 -28.37
CA GLY A 33 -2.82 -29.22 -28.34
C GLY A 33 -2.54 -27.73 -28.21
N MET A 34 -3.34 -26.89 -28.87
CA MET A 34 -3.25 -25.44 -28.68
C MET A 34 -3.64 -25.07 -27.25
N ASP A 35 -2.87 -24.18 -26.63
CA ASP A 35 -3.19 -23.62 -25.33
C ASP A 35 -4.56 -22.91 -25.36
N GLY A 36 -5.25 -22.94 -24.21
CA GLY A 36 -6.50 -22.21 -24.03
C GLY A 36 -6.29 -20.70 -24.10
N ILE A 37 -7.34 -19.97 -24.49
CA ILE A 37 -7.32 -18.51 -24.46
C ILE A 37 -7.48 -18.08 -23.00
N ASP A 38 -6.64 -17.15 -22.55
CA ASP A 38 -6.77 -16.55 -21.22
C ASP A 38 -8.15 -15.90 -21.02
N GLY A 39 -8.64 -15.92 -19.79
CA GLY A 39 -9.86 -15.24 -19.40
C GLY A 39 -9.72 -13.72 -19.55
N VAL A 40 -10.84 -13.03 -19.69
CA VAL A 40 -10.85 -11.56 -19.63
C VAL A 40 -10.72 -11.14 -18.17
N ASP A 41 -9.88 -10.14 -17.91
CA ASP A 41 -9.74 -9.54 -16.59
C ASP A 41 -11.08 -9.03 -16.06
N GLY A 42 -11.25 -9.08 -14.74
CA GLY A 42 -12.39 -8.47 -14.05
C GLY A 42 -12.38 -6.94 -14.21
N VAL A 43 -13.52 -6.32 -13.96
CA VAL A 43 -13.59 -4.86 -13.80
C VAL A 43 -13.09 -4.48 -12.41
N ASP A 44 -12.24 -3.45 -12.34
CA ASP A 44 -11.78 -2.87 -11.07
C ASP A 44 -12.96 -2.47 -10.17
N GLY A 45 -12.79 -2.66 -8.87
CA GLY A 45 -13.72 -2.18 -7.85
C GLY A 45 -13.75 -0.65 -7.78
N SER A 46 -14.78 -0.08 -7.16
CA SER A 46 -14.82 1.36 -6.88
C SER A 46 -13.91 1.72 -5.71
N ASN A 47 -13.12 2.79 -5.83
CA ASN A 47 -12.33 3.33 -4.71
C ASN A 47 -13.20 3.58 -3.47
N GLY A 48 -12.68 3.22 -2.29
CA GLY A 48 -13.29 3.57 -1.00
C GLY A 48 -13.24 5.06 -0.70
N LEU A 49 -14.12 5.50 0.20
CA LEU A 49 -14.08 6.87 0.73
C LEU A 49 -13.11 6.95 1.90
N ASN A 50 -12.26 7.95 1.94
CA ASN A 50 -11.33 8.18 3.04
C ASN A 50 -12.10 8.67 4.28
N SER A 51 -11.79 8.12 5.46
CA SER A 51 -12.22 8.77 6.71
C SER A 51 -11.30 9.95 7.01
N LEU A 52 -11.85 11.13 7.23
CA LEU A 52 -11.09 12.32 7.56
C LEU A 52 -11.46 12.82 8.96
N ILE A 53 -10.46 13.40 9.63
CA ILE A 53 -10.62 14.14 10.87
C ILE A 53 -10.19 15.58 10.67
N ASN A 54 -10.99 16.51 11.18
CA ASN A 54 -10.63 17.91 11.29
C ASN A 54 -10.75 18.37 12.75
N THR A 55 -9.69 19.00 13.26
CA THR A 55 -9.62 19.53 14.62
C THR A 55 -9.65 21.05 14.60
N ALA A 56 -10.55 21.65 15.38
CA ALA A 56 -10.63 23.09 15.55
C ALA A 56 -10.53 23.47 17.03
N ILE A 57 -10.05 24.68 17.32
CA ILE A 57 -10.02 25.21 18.69
C ILE A 57 -11.46 25.55 19.10
N GLU A 58 -11.95 24.91 20.17
CA GLU A 58 -13.23 25.25 20.80
C GLU A 58 -13.00 26.34 21.86
N GLN A 59 -13.69 27.47 21.69
CA GLN A 59 -13.60 28.57 22.65
C GLN A 59 -14.39 28.27 23.93
N PRO A 60 -14.02 28.86 25.07
CA PRO A 60 -14.81 28.76 26.30
C PRO A 60 -16.29 29.09 26.08
N GLY A 61 -17.15 28.16 26.42
CA GLY A 61 -18.56 28.25 26.06
C GLY A 61 -19.41 27.08 26.55
N PRO A 62 -20.63 26.93 26.00
CA PRO A 62 -21.59 25.93 26.44
C PRO A 62 -21.13 24.46 26.27
N ASN A 63 -20.31 24.18 25.26
CA ASN A 63 -19.80 22.82 25.01
C ASN A 63 -18.59 22.52 25.91
N CYS A 64 -17.64 23.46 25.99
CA CYS A 64 -16.48 23.39 26.87
C CYS A 64 -16.35 24.67 27.71
N PRO A 65 -16.68 24.63 29.01
CA PRO A 65 -16.63 25.82 29.88
C PRO A 65 -15.26 26.51 29.92
N ASN A 66 -14.18 25.75 29.72
CA ASN A 66 -12.79 26.24 29.73
C ASN A 66 -12.13 26.21 28.33
N GLY A 67 -12.92 26.05 27.26
CA GLY A 67 -12.42 25.83 25.92
C GLY A 67 -11.77 24.45 25.77
N GLY A 68 -11.20 24.18 24.60
CA GLY A 68 -10.60 22.89 24.27
C GLY A 68 -10.52 22.70 22.76
N TYR A 69 -10.87 21.49 22.30
CA TYR A 69 -10.88 21.14 20.88
C TYR A 69 -12.24 20.60 20.46
N GLN A 70 -12.68 21.01 19.27
CA GLN A 70 -13.77 20.38 18.53
C GLN A 70 -13.16 19.41 17.52
N LEU A 71 -13.65 18.18 17.51
CA LEU A 71 -13.23 17.12 16.61
C LEU A 71 -14.40 16.80 15.67
N ASN A 72 -14.17 16.92 14.37
CA ASN A 72 -15.15 16.54 13.36
C ASN A 72 -14.63 15.34 12.58
N PHE A 73 -15.51 14.36 12.38
CA PHE A 73 -15.23 13.11 11.69
C PHE A 73 -16.19 12.92 10.53
N GLY A 74 -15.73 12.33 9.44
CA GLY A 74 -16.60 12.01 8.31
C GLY A 74 -15.88 11.27 7.20
N LEU A 75 -16.65 10.85 6.19
CA LEU A 75 -16.13 10.24 4.98
C LEU A 75 -16.02 11.31 3.89
N ASP A 76 -14.84 11.44 3.29
CA ASP A 76 -14.57 12.28 2.12
C ASP A 76 -15.34 11.73 0.92
N SER A 77 -16.60 12.13 0.82
CA SER A 77 -17.56 11.56 -0.13
C SER A 77 -17.31 12.05 -1.54
N ASN A 78 -16.57 13.15 -1.69
CA ASN A 78 -16.24 13.74 -2.97
C ASN A 78 -14.77 13.56 -3.38
N ASN A 79 -13.98 12.85 -2.55
CA ASN A 79 -12.58 12.50 -2.77
C ASN A 79 -11.66 13.71 -3.03
N ASN A 80 -11.91 14.85 -2.35
CA ASN A 80 -11.08 16.05 -2.49
C ASN A 80 -9.97 16.17 -1.43
N GLY A 81 -9.89 15.22 -0.49
CA GLY A 81 -8.93 15.18 0.60
C GLY A 81 -9.19 16.18 1.73
N VAL A 82 -10.38 16.78 1.78
CA VAL A 82 -10.79 17.78 2.79
C VAL A 82 -12.12 17.35 3.40
N LEU A 83 -12.23 17.38 4.72
CA LEU A 83 -13.51 17.11 5.38
C LEU A 83 -14.43 18.33 5.23
N ASP A 84 -15.30 18.30 4.23
CA ASP A 84 -16.29 19.35 3.99
C ASP A 84 -17.40 19.31 5.05
N THR A 85 -18.06 20.44 5.29
CA THR A 85 -19.10 20.55 6.32
C THR A 85 -20.26 19.58 6.13
N ASN A 86 -20.54 19.19 4.88
CA ASN A 86 -21.61 18.26 4.52
C ASN A 86 -21.19 16.78 4.67
N GLU A 87 -19.90 16.53 4.88
CA GLU A 87 -19.32 15.19 5.01
C GLU A 87 -19.14 14.79 6.48
N ILE A 88 -19.26 15.76 7.40
CA ILE A 88 -19.19 15.54 8.84
C ILE A 88 -20.34 14.62 9.28
N SER A 89 -19.99 13.43 9.74
CA SER A 89 -20.91 12.44 10.29
C SER A 89 -20.99 12.47 11.82
N SER A 90 -19.92 12.92 12.49
CA SER A 90 -19.87 13.05 13.94
C SER A 90 -19.03 14.25 14.38
N THR A 91 -19.39 14.82 15.53
CA THR A 91 -18.66 15.89 16.21
C THR A 91 -18.50 15.54 17.68
N GLU A 92 -17.27 15.53 18.17
CA GLU A 92 -16.93 15.34 19.59
C GLU A 92 -16.20 16.55 20.13
N TYR A 93 -16.24 16.73 21.45
CA TYR A 93 -15.59 17.85 22.13
C TYR A 93 -14.61 17.34 23.19
N LEU A 94 -13.35 17.74 23.05
CA LEU A 94 -12.32 17.51 24.06
C LEU A 94 -12.12 18.79 24.87
N CYS A 95 -12.73 18.83 26.06
CA CYS A 95 -12.67 20.02 26.91
C CYS A 95 -11.43 20.04 27.80
N ASN A 96 -10.88 21.23 28.02
CA ASN A 96 -9.86 21.46 29.04
C ASN A 96 -10.47 21.33 30.44
N ILE A 97 -9.71 20.74 31.35
CA ILE A 97 -10.07 20.71 32.77
C ILE A 97 -9.79 22.08 33.41
N ASP A 98 -10.14 22.23 34.69
CA ASP A 98 -10.12 23.51 35.40
C ASP A 98 -8.72 24.15 35.34
N PRO A 99 -8.61 25.42 34.90
CA PRO A 99 -7.34 26.16 34.90
C PRO A 99 -6.69 26.27 36.28
N ALA A 100 -7.40 25.95 37.37
CA ALA A 100 -6.82 25.84 38.71
C ALA A 100 -5.73 24.76 38.85
N ASP A 101 -5.81 23.68 38.07
CA ASP A 101 -4.82 22.59 38.08
C ASP A 101 -3.69 22.81 37.07
N GLY A 102 -3.84 23.78 36.15
CA GLY A 102 -2.83 24.13 35.15
C GLY A 102 -2.61 23.09 34.04
N LEU A 103 -3.45 22.05 33.98
CA LEU A 103 -3.34 20.95 33.03
C LEU A 103 -4.19 21.24 31.78
N THR A 104 -3.61 21.03 30.60
CA THR A 104 -4.31 21.19 29.31
C THR A 104 -4.62 19.80 28.75
N SER A 105 -5.84 19.61 28.23
CA SER A 105 -6.20 18.40 27.50
C SER A 105 -5.59 18.48 26.11
N LEU A 106 -4.71 17.54 25.77
CA LEU A 106 -4.10 17.46 24.45
C LEU A 106 -4.66 16.27 23.67
N ILE A 107 -4.69 16.45 22.36
CA ILE A 107 -5.02 15.41 21.40
C ILE A 107 -3.89 15.24 20.41
N SER A 108 -3.57 13.98 20.11
CA SER A 108 -2.69 13.58 19.03
C SER A 108 -3.44 12.65 18.09
N THR A 109 -3.28 12.86 16.79
CA THR A 109 -3.81 11.97 15.75
C THR A 109 -2.63 11.28 15.07
N MET A 110 -2.72 9.96 14.97
CA MET A 110 -1.75 9.13 14.26
C MET A 110 -2.49 8.29 13.24
N ILE A 111 -1.78 7.85 12.21
CA ILE A 111 -2.34 6.92 11.22
C ILE A 111 -2.41 5.54 11.87
N GLU A 112 -3.61 4.94 11.91
CA GLU A 112 -3.78 3.54 12.32
C GLU A 112 -3.56 2.63 11.12
N GLN A 113 -2.70 1.64 11.30
CA GLN A 113 -2.37 0.65 10.27
C GLN A 113 -3.51 -0.35 10.09
N PRO A 114 -3.75 -0.84 8.86
CA PRO A 114 -4.50 -2.07 8.65
C PRO A 114 -4.02 -3.19 9.55
N GLY A 115 -4.91 -3.75 10.37
CA GLY A 115 -4.58 -4.74 11.39
C GLY A 115 -5.74 -4.99 12.35
N ASP A 116 -5.41 -5.48 13.54
CA ASP A 116 -6.39 -5.97 14.52
C ASP A 116 -7.40 -4.90 14.98
N ASN A 117 -7.01 -3.61 15.01
CA ASN A 117 -7.92 -2.52 15.43
C ASN A 117 -8.78 -1.99 14.27
N CYS A 118 -8.19 -1.84 13.08
CA CYS A 118 -8.87 -1.40 11.88
C CYS A 118 -8.42 -2.25 10.69
N VAL A 119 -9.31 -3.08 10.14
CA VAL A 119 -8.97 -3.98 9.01
C VAL A 119 -8.46 -3.20 7.79
N ASN A 120 -9.02 -2.01 7.55
CA ASN A 120 -8.66 -1.13 6.43
C ASN A 120 -7.85 0.10 6.86
N GLY A 121 -7.25 0.04 8.05
CA GLY A 121 -6.54 1.18 8.64
C GLY A 121 -7.47 2.36 8.92
N GLY A 122 -6.88 3.51 9.22
CA GLY A 122 -7.62 4.72 9.55
C GLY A 122 -6.78 5.66 10.39
N TYR A 123 -7.38 6.20 11.45
CA TYR A 123 -6.68 7.06 12.41
C TYR A 123 -6.81 6.52 13.83
N ARG A 124 -5.71 6.60 14.59
CA ARG A 124 -5.70 6.47 16.04
C ARG A 124 -5.72 7.85 16.66
N LEU A 125 -6.70 8.10 17.51
CA LEU A 125 -6.78 9.29 18.35
C LEU A 125 -6.24 8.95 19.73
N GLU A 126 -5.34 9.77 20.23
CA GLU A 126 -4.84 9.70 21.60
C GLU A 126 -5.18 11.00 22.30
N VAL A 127 -5.78 10.89 23.48
CA VAL A 127 -6.11 12.04 24.33
C VAL A 127 -5.53 11.85 25.71
N GLY A 128 -5.12 12.95 26.32
CA GLY A 128 -4.54 12.93 27.65
C GLY A 128 -4.30 14.33 28.20
N LEU A 129 -3.74 14.39 29.40
CA LEU A 129 -3.46 15.64 30.11
C LEU A 129 -1.97 15.92 30.09
N ASP A 130 -1.60 17.09 29.58
CA ASP A 130 -0.24 17.63 29.66
C ASP A 130 0.13 17.90 31.11
N SER A 131 0.61 16.85 31.78
CA SER A 131 0.84 16.78 33.21
C SER A 131 2.12 17.48 33.60
N ASN A 132 3.06 17.57 32.66
CA ASN A 132 4.33 18.25 32.85
C ASN A 132 4.35 19.68 32.27
N ALA A 133 3.24 20.12 31.66
CA ALA A 133 3.03 21.44 31.07
C ALA A 133 4.05 21.80 29.96
N ASN A 134 4.50 20.81 29.19
CA ASN A 134 5.46 21.01 28.09
C ASN A 134 4.78 21.34 26.74
N GLY A 135 3.45 21.29 26.68
CA GLY A 135 2.66 21.55 25.48
C GLY A 135 2.62 20.41 24.46
N LEU A 136 3.08 19.21 24.83
CA LEU A 136 3.09 18.00 24.02
C LEU A 136 2.33 16.89 24.76
N LEU A 137 1.67 16.00 24.02
CA LEU A 137 1.07 14.80 24.62
C LEU A 137 2.12 13.69 24.68
N ASP A 138 2.74 13.51 25.84
CA ASP A 138 3.73 12.46 26.03
C ASP A 138 3.07 11.08 26.19
N ALA A 139 3.79 10.00 25.87
CA ALA A 139 3.25 8.63 25.96
C ALA A 139 2.76 8.24 27.37
N SER A 140 3.35 8.85 28.41
CA SER A 140 2.92 8.64 29.81
C SER A 140 1.67 9.43 30.20
N GLU A 141 1.25 10.38 29.37
CA GLU A 141 0.14 11.30 29.61
C GLU A 141 -1.15 10.87 28.89
N ILE A 142 -1.04 9.94 27.94
CA ILE A 142 -2.16 9.35 27.21
C ILE A 142 -3.07 8.63 28.20
N SER A 143 -4.33 9.09 28.29
CA SER A 143 -5.36 8.47 29.13
C SER A 143 -6.29 7.56 28.33
N THR A 144 -6.54 7.89 27.07
CA THR A 144 -7.49 7.15 26.21
C THR A 144 -6.96 7.11 24.78
N SER A 145 -7.19 5.98 24.12
CA SER A 145 -6.96 5.81 22.68
C SER A 145 -8.25 5.32 22.01
N GLU A 146 -8.63 5.96 20.90
CA GLU A 146 -9.75 5.53 20.06
C GLU A 146 -9.29 5.34 18.61
N TYR A 147 -10.05 4.55 17.86
CA TYR A 147 -9.75 4.22 16.47
C TYR A 147 -10.90 4.65 15.57
N LEU A 148 -10.59 5.49 14.60
CA LEU A 148 -11.46 5.85 13.50
C LEU A 148 -11.04 5.03 12.27
N CYS A 149 -11.69 3.89 12.08
CA CYS A 149 -11.41 3.02 10.95
C CYS A 149 -12.03 3.55 9.66
N ASN A 150 -11.33 3.37 8.55
CA ASN A 150 -11.91 3.56 7.23
C ASN A 150 -13.11 2.62 7.05
N GLY A 151 -14.14 3.09 6.33
CA GLY A 151 -15.34 2.30 6.09
C GLY A 151 -15.03 0.98 5.39
N ASP A 152 -15.78 -0.07 5.76
CA ASP A 152 -15.75 -1.35 5.07
C ASP A 152 -16.27 -1.14 3.63
N ALA A 153 -15.36 -1.06 2.67
CA ALA A 153 -15.65 -1.63 1.37
C ALA A 153 -15.10 -3.05 1.43
N ASP A 154 -15.98 -4.03 1.26
CA ASP A 154 -15.57 -5.39 0.95
C ASP A 154 -14.57 -5.34 -0.24
N ASP A 155 -13.42 -6.00 -0.10
CA ASP A 155 -12.49 -6.32 -1.20
C ASP A 155 -11.51 -5.22 -1.68
N PHE A 156 -10.73 -4.59 -0.79
CA PHE A 156 -9.52 -3.88 -1.23
C PHE A 156 -8.39 -4.87 -1.49
N ASN A 157 -8.17 -5.19 -2.77
CA ASN A 157 -6.91 -5.80 -3.19
C ASN A 157 -5.81 -4.75 -3.17
N TYR A 158 -4.73 -5.04 -2.46
CA TYR A 158 -3.51 -4.27 -2.52
C TYR A 158 -2.32 -5.21 -2.63
N GLN A 159 -1.26 -4.71 -3.25
CA GLN A 159 0.03 -5.36 -3.26
C GLN A 159 0.98 -4.56 -2.36
N SER A 160 1.88 -5.27 -1.67
CA SER A 160 2.81 -4.66 -0.72
C SER A 160 4.27 -5.02 -1.00
N TYR A 161 5.15 -4.12 -0.60
CA TYR A 161 6.58 -4.37 -0.45
C TYR A 161 6.95 -3.99 0.98
N THR A 162 7.35 -4.98 1.78
CA THR A 162 7.72 -4.79 3.18
C THR A 162 9.17 -5.18 3.40
N SER A 163 9.93 -4.34 4.09
CA SER A 163 11.32 -4.62 4.45
C SER A 163 11.71 -4.07 5.82
N ILE A 164 12.77 -4.63 6.39
CA ILE A 164 13.47 -4.06 7.55
C ILE A 164 14.75 -3.40 7.05
N LEU A 165 14.95 -2.14 7.41
CA LEU A 165 16.09 -1.34 7.04
C LEU A 165 17.05 -1.17 8.22
N ARG A 166 18.34 -1.22 7.90
CA ARG A 166 19.45 -0.93 8.81
C ARG A 166 20.51 -0.11 8.09
N GLN A 167 21.14 0.82 8.80
CA GLN A 167 22.21 1.65 8.25
C GLN A 167 23.33 1.84 9.27
N VAL A 168 24.59 1.80 8.80
CA VAL A 168 25.78 1.95 9.66
C VAL A 168 26.77 2.92 9.04
N GLY A 169 27.26 3.86 9.84
CA GLY A 169 28.25 4.85 9.43
C GLY A 169 27.71 5.74 8.32
N THR A 170 28.42 5.78 7.20
CA THR A 170 28.03 6.52 5.99
C THR A 170 27.68 5.60 4.82
N GLU A 171 27.53 4.30 5.07
CA GLU A 171 27.13 3.35 4.03
C GLU A 171 25.65 3.53 3.70
N ASP A 172 25.25 3.03 2.53
CA ASP A 172 23.85 2.97 2.12
C ASP A 172 23.05 2.03 3.06
N PRO A 173 21.73 2.28 3.24
CA PRO A 173 20.89 1.37 4.00
C PRO A 173 20.88 -0.03 3.36
N ILE A 174 21.00 -1.04 4.22
CA ILE A 174 20.82 -2.44 3.87
C ILE A 174 19.39 -2.81 4.22
N GLU A 175 18.73 -3.53 3.32
CA GLU A 175 17.36 -4.03 3.54
C GLU A 175 17.32 -5.55 3.69
N GLU A 176 16.37 -6.01 4.49
CA GLU A 176 15.89 -7.39 4.53
C GLU A 176 14.43 -7.39 4.09
N VAL A 177 14.15 -7.92 2.90
CA VAL A 177 12.78 -7.97 2.34
C VAL A 177 11.99 -9.08 3.02
N LEU A 178 10.82 -8.72 3.53
CA LEU A 178 9.89 -9.63 4.22
C LEU A 178 8.72 -10.04 3.33
N GLU A 179 8.23 -9.12 2.48
CA GLU A 179 7.12 -9.34 1.55
C GLU A 179 7.35 -8.52 0.28
N ASN A 180 7.01 -9.05 -0.88
CA ASN A 180 7.13 -8.35 -2.16
C ASN A 180 6.12 -8.90 -3.18
N SER A 181 4.85 -8.67 -2.91
CA SER A 181 3.80 -9.03 -3.86
C SER A 181 3.75 -8.06 -5.04
N LEU A 182 4.33 -6.86 -4.91
CA LEU A 182 4.45 -5.84 -5.97
C LEU A 182 5.42 -6.24 -7.10
N GLY A 183 6.29 -7.22 -6.88
CA GLY A 183 7.25 -7.68 -7.87
C GLY A 183 8.30 -6.64 -8.27
N LEU A 184 8.53 -5.63 -7.42
CA LEU A 184 9.48 -4.54 -7.67
C LEU A 184 10.78 -4.69 -6.87
N THR A 185 11.79 -3.93 -7.24
CA THR A 185 13.06 -3.79 -6.52
C THR A 185 13.18 -2.38 -5.97
N LEU A 186 13.47 -2.24 -4.68
CA LEU A 186 13.68 -0.95 -4.03
C LEU A 186 15.14 -0.81 -3.55
N THR A 187 15.93 0.03 -4.22
CA THR A 187 17.34 0.25 -3.84
C THR A 187 17.50 1.52 -3.03
N TRP A 188 17.99 1.41 -1.79
CA TRP A 188 18.26 2.56 -0.92
C TRP A 188 19.65 3.14 -1.12
N ALA A 189 19.75 4.47 -1.13
CA ALA A 189 21.01 5.21 -1.20
C ALA A 189 21.02 6.36 -0.19
N ARG A 190 22.11 6.50 0.56
CA ARG A 190 22.33 7.62 1.48
C ARG A 190 22.72 8.86 0.69
N GLN A 191 21.93 9.92 0.81
CA GLN A 191 22.20 11.21 0.16
C GLN A 191 23.06 12.11 1.04
N SER A 192 22.72 12.17 2.31
CA SER A 192 23.44 12.93 3.34
C SER A 192 23.13 12.33 4.72
N GLN A 193 23.66 12.93 5.79
CA GLN A 193 23.39 12.44 7.14
C GLN A 193 21.90 12.40 7.41
N GLY A 194 21.39 11.21 7.77
CA GLY A 194 19.97 10.99 8.07
C GLY A 194 19.01 11.20 6.90
N ILE A 195 19.48 11.33 5.66
CA ILE A 195 18.63 11.45 4.46
C ILE A 195 18.95 10.31 3.49
N TYR A 196 17.94 9.52 3.18
CA TYR A 196 18.03 8.33 2.34
C TYR A 196 16.97 8.39 1.24
N VAL A 197 17.34 7.97 0.05
CA VAL A 197 16.43 7.88 -1.10
C VAL A 197 16.38 6.44 -1.57
N GLY A 198 15.19 5.87 -1.57
CA GLY A 198 14.86 4.60 -2.18
C GLY A 198 14.46 4.82 -3.63
N THR A 199 15.03 4.05 -4.55
CA THR A 199 14.70 4.08 -5.99
C THR A 199 14.04 2.76 -6.38
N LEU A 200 12.85 2.85 -6.95
CA LEU A 200 12.07 1.75 -7.48
C LEU A 200 12.46 1.51 -8.94
N ASP A 201 12.63 0.25 -9.33
CA ASP A 201 12.84 -0.15 -10.73
C ASP A 201 11.57 -0.07 -11.57
N ILE A 202 10.40 -0.28 -10.95
CA ILE A 202 9.08 -0.20 -11.55
C ILE A 202 8.35 1.02 -10.97
N PRO A 203 7.78 1.91 -11.81
CA PRO A 203 7.03 3.04 -11.34
C PRO A 203 5.70 2.63 -10.67
N ILE A 204 5.38 3.29 -9.58
CA ILE A 204 4.11 3.17 -8.84
C ILE A 204 3.16 4.31 -9.20
N ASP A 205 1.86 4.07 -9.07
CA ASP A 205 0.86 5.13 -9.09
C ASP A 205 0.79 5.81 -7.72
N ILE A 206 1.38 7.00 -7.61
CA ILE A 206 1.44 7.77 -6.37
C ILE A 206 0.04 8.09 -5.81
N SER A 207 -1.00 8.15 -6.64
CA SER A 207 -2.36 8.46 -6.19
C SER A 207 -3.03 7.28 -5.47
N LYS A 208 -2.50 6.07 -5.69
CA LYS A 208 -2.96 4.81 -5.08
C LYS A 208 -1.94 4.22 -4.11
N THR A 209 -0.91 4.97 -3.74
CA THR A 209 0.21 4.44 -2.96
C THR A 209 0.31 5.09 -1.59
N VAL A 210 0.50 4.26 -0.56
CA VAL A 210 0.79 4.69 0.80
C VAL A 210 2.10 4.06 1.27
N ILE A 211 2.91 4.84 1.99
CA ILE A 211 4.12 4.34 2.66
C ILE A 211 3.93 4.34 4.17
N PHE A 212 4.42 3.29 4.81
CA PHE A 212 4.44 3.12 6.25
C PHE A 212 5.88 2.89 6.71
N PHE A 213 6.23 3.44 7.86
CA PHE A 213 7.54 3.26 8.43
C PHE A 213 7.51 3.46 9.95
N SER A 214 8.41 2.79 10.66
CA SER A 214 8.58 2.98 12.10
C SER A 214 9.71 3.96 12.41
N THR A 215 9.70 4.48 13.64
CA THR A 215 10.84 5.23 14.18
C THR A 215 11.73 4.28 14.98
N PRO A 216 13.01 4.08 14.58
CA PRO A 216 13.97 3.30 15.35
C PRO A 216 14.13 3.85 16.77
N ILE A 217 14.35 2.98 17.75
CA ILE A 217 14.52 3.37 19.16
C ILE A 217 15.72 4.30 19.42
N SER A 218 16.68 4.34 18.49
CA SER A 218 17.85 5.23 18.53
C SER A 218 17.57 6.65 18.04
N HIS A 219 16.37 6.88 17.50
CA HIS A 219 15.96 8.10 16.81
C HIS A 219 14.70 8.66 17.44
N THR A 220 14.52 9.97 17.30
CA THR A 220 13.36 10.67 17.85
C THR A 220 12.23 10.81 16.84
N ALA A 221 12.54 10.78 15.54
CA ALA A 221 11.54 10.87 14.49
C ALA A 221 12.06 10.30 13.16
N VAL A 222 11.12 9.83 12.34
CA VAL A 222 11.33 9.52 10.93
C VAL A 222 10.23 10.20 10.12
N ARG A 223 10.60 10.78 8.98
CA ARG A 223 9.67 11.30 7.99
C ARG A 223 9.89 10.59 6.67
N GLY A 224 8.81 10.09 6.08
CA GLY A 224 8.80 9.51 4.75
C GLY A 224 8.03 10.36 3.75
N GLU A 225 8.47 10.37 2.50
CA GLU A 225 7.86 11.13 1.41
C GLU A 225 7.97 10.36 0.09
N LEU A 226 6.86 10.22 -0.64
CA LEU A 226 6.91 9.82 -2.05
C LEU A 226 7.32 11.05 -2.89
N ILE A 227 8.54 11.04 -3.43
CA ILE A 227 9.06 12.17 -4.22
C ILE A 227 8.40 12.19 -5.61
N ASN A 228 8.27 11.02 -6.21
CA ASN A 228 7.66 10.78 -7.51
C ASN A 228 7.34 9.29 -7.65
N SER A 229 6.89 8.86 -8.83
CA SER A 229 6.51 7.46 -9.09
C SER A 229 7.64 6.43 -8.97
N THR A 230 8.91 6.84 -8.86
CA THR A 230 10.04 5.90 -8.73
C THR A 230 10.93 6.18 -7.53
N GLN A 231 10.62 7.19 -6.72
CA GLN A 231 11.50 7.61 -5.64
C GLN A 231 10.77 7.91 -4.34
N ILE A 232 11.35 7.42 -3.26
CA ILE A 232 10.88 7.57 -1.89
C ILE A 232 12.02 8.18 -1.07
N ARG A 233 11.73 9.12 -0.19
CA ARG A 233 12.70 9.70 0.74
C ARG A 233 12.36 9.31 2.17
N LEU A 234 13.38 8.92 2.92
CA LEU A 234 13.32 8.81 4.39
C LEU A 234 14.30 9.82 5.01
N GLU A 235 13.80 10.54 6.00
CA GLU A 235 14.53 11.52 6.79
C GLU A 235 14.49 11.09 8.27
N LEU A 236 15.64 10.75 8.83
CA LEU A 236 15.76 10.29 10.21
C LEU A 236 16.39 11.38 11.10
N GLN A 237 15.76 11.64 12.24
CA GLN A 237 16.20 12.67 13.19
C GLN A 237 16.46 12.06 14.58
N ASN A 238 17.43 12.64 15.28
CA ASN A 238 17.70 12.40 16.69
C ASN A 238 17.87 13.73 17.42
N GLY A 239 16.76 14.23 17.96
CA GLY A 239 16.61 15.57 18.49
C GLY A 239 15.98 16.55 17.49
N ILE A 240 15.73 17.77 17.96
CA ILE A 240 15.03 18.81 17.20
C ILE A 240 15.93 19.30 16.06
N ASN A 241 15.47 19.14 14.81
CA ASN A 241 16.17 19.56 13.59
C ASN A 241 17.58 18.96 13.44
N ALA A 242 17.82 17.77 14.00
CA ALA A 242 19.12 17.11 13.97
C ALA A 242 19.02 15.77 13.23
N PHE A 243 19.45 15.74 11.97
CA PHE A 243 19.47 14.50 11.18
C PHE A 243 20.55 13.54 11.68
N ALA A 244 20.25 12.24 11.68
CA ALA A 244 21.14 11.24 12.24
C ALA A 244 21.17 9.93 11.43
N ASP A 245 22.39 9.45 11.20
CA ASP A 245 22.68 8.10 10.70
C ASP A 245 22.62 7.05 11.83
N ASN A 246 23.02 5.82 11.54
CA ASN A 246 23.18 4.69 12.45
C ASN A 246 21.87 4.20 13.08
N PHE A 247 20.93 3.77 12.24
CA PHE A 247 19.68 3.16 12.68
C PHE A 247 19.64 1.65 12.41
N ASP A 248 18.81 0.95 13.17
CA ASP A 248 18.57 -0.47 13.03
C ASP A 248 17.08 -0.76 13.25
N ASN A 249 16.58 -1.85 12.65
CA ASN A 249 15.19 -2.31 12.77
C ASN A 249 14.12 -1.26 12.38
N LEU A 250 14.39 -0.43 11.37
CA LEU A 250 13.34 0.43 10.79
C LEU A 250 12.46 -0.45 9.90
N SER A 251 11.20 -0.64 10.24
CA SER A 251 10.26 -1.31 9.33
C SER A 251 9.81 -0.31 8.28
N PHE A 252 9.80 -0.72 7.02
CA PHE A 252 9.29 0.06 5.90
C PHE A 252 8.29 -0.79 5.11
N GLU A 253 7.18 -0.20 4.72
CA GLU A 253 6.20 -0.83 3.86
C GLU A 253 5.70 0.16 2.81
N LEU A 254 5.56 -0.32 1.57
CA LEU A 254 4.95 0.36 0.45
C LEU A 254 3.71 -0.44 0.06
N ARG A 255 2.52 0.16 0.13
CA ARG A 255 1.27 -0.46 -0.34
C ARG A 255 0.73 0.27 -1.55
N VAL A 256 0.45 -0.46 -2.61
CA VAL A 256 -0.23 0.04 -3.80
C VAL A 256 -1.59 -0.65 -3.89
N TYR A 257 -2.65 0.15 -3.89
CA TYR A 257 -4.02 -0.32 -4.02
C TYR A 257 -4.36 -0.51 -5.51
N GLU A 258 -5.11 -1.57 -5.83
CA GLU A 258 -5.60 -1.85 -7.19
C GLU A 258 -6.66 -0.84 -7.64
#